data_AF-A0A836BN24-F1
#
_entry.id   AF-A0A836BN24-F1
#
_cell.length_a   1.000
_cell.length_b   1.000
_cell.length_c   1.000
_cell.angle_alpha   90.00
_cell.angle_beta   90.00
_cell.angle_gamma   90.00
#
_symmetry.space_group_name_H-M   'P 1'
#
loop_
_entity.id
_entity.type
_entity.pdbx_description
1 polymer ?
#
loop_
_entity_poly.entity_id
_entity_poly.type
_entity_poly.pdbx_seq_one_letter_code
_entity_poly.pdbx_strand_id
1 'polypeptide(L)'
;MIGLVMAGGKGSRMNISDEKLLLKHIHPTILHVVFALQNSECFSKIIAATSPHSPKTKEMLQNAGIDIFETPGEGFVVDLNSFLQTVNEEVFIVPGDLPLFDEDMVSTIVKEKHSDSLWTSYLVTKDFLITLGLKSEFTTTFQNKECCFTGISLVNAKEINNLDSVEEIFHILNDKRIAFNMNTIEDYRLLDTS
;
A
#
# COMPACT_ATOMS: atom_id res chain seq x y z
N MET A 1 10.33 -1.90 -13.25
CA MET A 1 9.07 -1.96 -12.48
C MET A 1 8.82 -0.58 -11.91
N ILE A 2 7.57 -0.13 -11.89
CA ILE A 2 7.15 1.12 -11.27
C ILE A 2 6.67 0.82 -9.85
N GLY A 3 7.06 1.66 -8.88
CA GLY A 3 6.45 1.67 -7.55
C GLY A 3 5.28 2.66 -7.51
N LEU A 4 4.09 2.20 -7.12
CA LEU A 4 2.90 3.02 -6.93
C LEU A 4 2.55 3.10 -5.44
N VAL A 5 2.60 4.30 -4.88
CA VAL A 5 2.14 4.58 -3.51
C VAL A 5 0.71 5.11 -3.54
N MET A 6 -0.22 4.39 -2.92
CA MET A 6 -1.62 4.83 -2.78
C MET A 6 -1.73 5.80 -1.60
N ALA A 7 -1.83 7.10 -1.89
CA ALA A 7 -1.68 8.19 -0.92
C ALA A 7 -2.90 9.13 -0.85
N GLY A 8 -4.06 8.75 -1.40
CA GLY A 8 -5.25 9.60 -1.53
C GLY A 8 -6.32 9.45 -0.44
N GLY A 9 -6.06 8.76 0.67
CA GLY A 9 -7.10 8.36 1.63
C GLY A 9 -7.58 9.49 2.56
N LYS A 10 -8.91 9.61 2.74
CA LYS A 10 -9.55 10.57 3.69
C LYS A 10 -9.18 10.38 5.16
N GLY A 11 -8.76 9.17 5.54
CA GLY A 11 -8.45 8.83 6.93
C GLY A 11 -9.60 9.01 7.93
N SER A 12 -10.86 8.95 7.48
CA SER A 12 -12.04 9.29 8.28
C SER A 12 -12.19 8.51 9.60
N ARG A 13 -11.60 7.31 9.70
CA ARG A 13 -11.58 6.46 10.89
C ARG A 13 -10.59 6.92 11.97
N MET A 14 -9.67 7.82 11.65
CA MET A 14 -8.69 8.37 12.60
C MET A 14 -9.26 9.49 13.47
N ASN A 15 -10.31 10.18 13.00
CA ASN A 15 -10.93 11.34 13.66
C ASN A 15 -9.91 12.39 14.16
N ILE A 16 -8.90 12.68 13.33
CA ILE A 16 -7.88 13.71 13.59
C ILE A 16 -8.12 14.93 12.68
N SER A 17 -7.58 16.08 13.07
CA SER A 17 -7.69 17.33 12.31
C SER A 17 -6.70 17.43 11.14
N ASP A 18 -5.71 16.53 11.08
CA ASP A 18 -4.70 16.50 10.02
C ASP A 18 -4.82 15.25 9.14
N GLU A 19 -4.10 15.22 8.02
CA GLU A 19 -4.11 14.07 7.13
C GLU A 19 -3.36 12.88 7.73
N LYS A 20 -3.97 11.69 7.74
CA LYS A 20 -3.42 10.51 8.44
C LYS A 20 -2.00 10.13 8.00
N LEU A 21 -1.69 10.35 6.73
CA LEU A 21 -0.42 9.94 6.13
C LEU A 21 0.74 10.86 6.55
N LEU A 22 0.43 12.01 7.15
CA LEU A 22 1.40 12.95 7.71
C LEU A 22 1.73 12.66 9.17
N LEU A 23 1.03 11.73 9.81
CA LEU A 23 1.37 11.29 11.16
C LEU A 23 2.78 10.71 11.17
N LYS A 24 3.52 11.04 12.23
CA LYS A 24 4.95 10.78 12.34
C LYS A 24 5.22 9.71 13.39
N HIS A 25 5.83 8.60 12.95
CA HIS A 25 6.49 7.66 13.86
C HIS A 25 8.00 7.91 13.84
N ILE A 26 8.69 7.46 12.79
CA ILE A 26 10.09 7.84 12.50
C ILE A 26 10.11 9.08 11.59
N HIS A 27 9.47 8.95 10.43
CA HIS A 27 9.17 10.01 9.47
C HIS A 27 7.65 10.19 9.38
N PRO A 28 7.14 11.25 8.72
CA PRO A 28 5.76 11.23 8.21
C PRO A 28 5.54 9.92 7.46
N THR A 29 4.46 9.22 7.77
CA THR A 29 4.29 7.82 7.35
C THR A 29 4.37 7.65 5.83
N ILE A 30 3.86 8.62 5.07
CA ILE A 30 4.00 8.61 3.62
C ILE A 30 5.46 8.64 3.14
N LEU A 31 6.31 9.46 3.78
CA LEU A 31 7.72 9.55 3.44
C LEU A 31 8.48 8.29 3.85
N HIS A 32 8.07 7.66 4.95
CA HIS A 32 8.61 6.37 5.38
C HIS A 32 8.45 5.30 4.29
N VAL A 33 7.24 5.18 3.73
CA VAL A 33 6.96 4.25 2.62
C VAL A 33 7.75 4.61 1.36
N VAL A 34 7.83 5.90 1.01
CA VAL A 34 8.59 6.37 -0.16
C VAL A 34 10.08 6.04 -0.02
N PHE A 35 10.67 6.28 1.16
CA PHE A 35 12.08 5.97 1.41
C PHE A 35 12.36 4.48 1.30
N ALA A 36 11.48 3.61 1.81
CA ALA A 36 11.61 2.17 1.63
C ALA A 36 11.65 1.77 0.15
N LEU A 37 10.81 2.37 -0.70
CA LEU A 37 10.83 2.12 -2.14
C LEU A 37 12.09 2.67 -2.83
N GLN A 38 12.56 3.86 -2.43
CA GLN A 38 13.78 4.46 -3.01
C GLN A 38 15.03 3.66 -2.65
N ASN A 39 15.16 3.27 -1.37
CA ASN A 39 16.33 2.57 -0.85
C ASN A 39 16.42 1.12 -1.29
N SER A 40 15.32 0.52 -1.76
CA SER A 40 15.35 -0.86 -2.28
C SER A 40 15.99 -0.97 -3.66
N GLU A 41 16.16 0.14 -4.37
CA GLU A 41 16.69 0.21 -5.74
C GLU A 41 15.96 -0.68 -6.76
N CYS A 42 14.74 -1.13 -6.44
CA CYS A 42 13.96 -2.06 -7.27
C CYS A 42 13.16 -1.37 -8.39
N PHE A 43 13.02 -0.04 -8.33
CA PHE A 43 12.09 0.71 -9.19
C PHE A 43 12.80 1.71 -10.08
N SER A 44 12.41 1.74 -11.36
CA SER A 44 12.84 2.78 -12.30
C SER A 44 12.17 4.12 -12.03
N LYS A 45 10.98 4.08 -11.41
CA LYS A 45 10.15 5.23 -11.12
C LYS A 45 9.25 4.94 -9.92
N ILE A 46 9.04 5.95 -9.08
CA ILE A 46 8.06 5.91 -7.98
C ILE A 46 7.02 7.00 -8.25
N ILE A 47 5.76 6.61 -8.23
CA ILE A 47 4.61 7.48 -8.45
C ILE A 47 3.71 7.40 -7.22
N ALA A 48 3.18 8.52 -6.76
CA ALA A 48 2.17 8.56 -5.72
C ALA A 48 0.80 8.93 -6.31
N ALA A 49 -0.19 8.08 -6.10
CA ALA A 49 -1.59 8.35 -6.40
C ALA A 49 -2.20 9.17 -5.26
N THR A 50 -2.50 10.44 -5.51
CA THR A 50 -3.08 11.37 -4.53
C THR A 50 -4.48 11.80 -4.96
N SER A 51 -5.32 12.18 -4.01
CA SER A 51 -6.68 12.65 -4.29
C SER A 51 -6.91 14.06 -3.70
N PRO A 52 -8.00 14.75 -4.09
CA PRO A 52 -8.39 16.03 -3.48
C PRO A 52 -8.62 15.97 -1.96
N HIS A 53 -8.69 14.78 -1.37
CA HIS A 53 -8.89 14.58 0.07
C HIS A 53 -7.61 14.66 0.89
N SER A 54 -6.44 14.67 0.24
CA SER A 54 -5.13 14.69 0.92
C SER A 54 -4.15 15.72 0.30
N PRO A 55 -4.53 17.01 0.20
CA PRO A 55 -3.71 18.03 -0.45
C PRO A 55 -2.35 18.26 0.20
N LYS A 56 -2.23 18.17 1.53
CA LYS A 56 -0.95 18.36 2.23
C LYS A 56 -0.01 17.19 2.01
N THR A 57 -0.55 15.97 1.93
CA THR A 57 0.20 14.76 1.56
C THR A 57 0.77 14.90 0.16
N LYS A 58 -0.04 15.40 -0.79
CA LYS A 58 0.42 15.72 -2.15
C LYS A 58 1.56 16.72 -2.14
N GLU A 59 1.41 17.84 -1.44
CA GLU A 59 2.46 18.87 -1.35
C GLU A 59 3.77 18.28 -0.78
N MET A 60 3.69 17.49 0.29
CA MET A 60 4.85 16.84 0.89
C MET A 60 5.57 15.90 -0.09
N LEU A 61 4.82 15.11 -0.85
CA LEU A 61 5.36 14.20 -1.87
C LEU A 61 6.03 14.96 -3.03
N GLN A 62 5.42 16.06 -3.49
CA GLN A 62 5.99 16.91 -4.54
C GLN A 62 7.31 17.55 -4.07
N ASN A 63 7.36 18.03 -2.83
CA ASN A 63 8.57 18.59 -2.22
C ASN A 63 9.67 17.53 -2.05
N ALA A 64 9.29 16.26 -1.89
CA ALA A 64 10.22 15.13 -1.88
C ALA A 64 10.64 14.65 -3.29
N GLY A 65 10.17 15.32 -4.35
CA GLY A 65 10.50 14.99 -5.74
C GLY A 65 9.81 13.74 -6.29
N ILE A 66 8.69 13.33 -5.68
CA ILE A 66 7.91 12.17 -6.13
C ILE A 66 6.90 12.60 -7.20
N ASP A 67 6.82 11.81 -8.26
CA ASP A 67 5.85 12.03 -9.33
C ASP A 67 4.43 11.78 -8.82
N ILE A 68 3.52 12.69 -9.16
CA ILE A 68 2.13 12.63 -8.71
C ILE A 68 1.22 12.17 -9.83
N PHE A 69 0.36 11.20 -9.51
CA PHE A 69 -0.83 10.89 -10.28
C PHE A 69 -2.05 11.33 -9.49
N GLU A 70 -2.90 12.16 -10.08
CA GLU A 70 -4.13 12.62 -9.41
C GLU A 70 -5.28 11.67 -9.70
N THR A 71 -5.96 11.23 -8.63
CA THR A 71 -7.12 10.36 -8.69
C THR A 71 -8.39 11.10 -8.26
N PRO A 72 -9.58 10.62 -8.63
CA PRO A 72 -10.84 11.19 -8.16
C PRO A 72 -11.03 11.12 -6.63
N GLY A 73 -10.41 10.13 -5.96
CA GLY A 73 -10.58 9.91 -4.52
C GLY A 73 -11.88 9.17 -4.17
N GLU A 74 -12.44 8.42 -5.11
CA GLU A 74 -13.71 7.69 -4.96
C GLU A 74 -13.55 6.35 -4.24
N GLY A 75 -12.32 5.90 -4.03
CA GLY A 75 -11.99 4.69 -3.29
C GLY A 75 -10.78 3.98 -3.88
N PHE A 76 -10.20 3.05 -3.12
CA PHE A 76 -8.97 2.36 -3.50
C PHE A 76 -9.05 1.71 -4.88
N VAL A 77 -10.14 0.97 -5.16
CA VAL A 77 -10.31 0.24 -6.42
C VAL A 77 -10.45 1.19 -7.62
N VAL A 78 -11.26 2.25 -7.50
CA VAL A 78 -11.48 3.22 -8.58
C VAL A 78 -10.19 3.97 -8.89
N ASP A 79 -9.50 4.44 -7.86
CA ASP A 79 -8.25 5.18 -7.97
C ASP A 79 -7.15 4.30 -8.58
N LEU A 80 -7.02 3.04 -8.14
CA LEU A 80 -6.03 2.11 -8.67
C LEU A 80 -6.30 1.78 -10.15
N ASN A 81 -7.55 1.51 -10.51
CA ASN A 81 -7.93 1.24 -11.90
C ASN A 81 -7.66 2.45 -12.81
N SER A 82 -7.89 3.67 -12.32
CA SER A 82 -7.60 4.88 -13.09
C SER A 82 -6.11 5.01 -13.39
N PHE A 83 -5.24 4.61 -12.46
CA PHE A 83 -3.80 4.58 -12.68
C PHE A 83 -3.40 3.46 -13.65
N LEU A 84 -3.84 2.22 -13.41
CA LEU A 84 -3.43 1.04 -14.18
C LEU A 84 -3.75 1.15 -15.69
N GLN A 85 -4.81 1.89 -16.05
CA GLN A 85 -5.15 2.17 -17.46
C GLN A 85 -4.13 3.06 -18.19
N THR A 86 -3.26 3.75 -17.46
CA THR A 86 -2.30 4.72 -18.03
C THR A 86 -0.89 4.15 -18.16
N VAL A 87 -0.64 2.95 -17.62
CA VAL A 87 0.68 2.33 -17.53
C VAL A 87 0.71 1.00 -18.27
N ASN A 88 1.78 0.79 -19.02
CA ASN A 88 2.07 -0.46 -19.73
C ASN A 88 3.35 -1.11 -19.18
N GLU A 89 3.41 -1.24 -17.85
CA GLU A 89 4.55 -1.76 -17.11
C GLU A 89 4.12 -2.63 -15.93
N GLU A 90 5.07 -3.32 -15.32
CA GLU A 90 4.83 -3.99 -14.05
C GLU A 90 4.80 -2.95 -12.92
N VAL A 91 3.81 -3.07 -12.05
CA VAL A 91 3.53 -2.11 -10.98
C VAL A 91 3.56 -2.82 -9.63
N PHE A 92 4.38 -2.32 -8.71
CA PHE A 92 4.33 -2.65 -7.29
C PHE A 92 3.43 -1.63 -6.61
N ILE A 93 2.30 -2.08 -6.05
CA ILE A 93 1.32 -1.25 -5.39
C ILE A 93 1.55 -1.36 -3.89
N VAL A 94 1.61 -0.22 -3.20
CA VAL A 94 1.75 -0.17 -1.73
C VAL A 94 0.87 0.92 -1.15
N PRO A 95 0.18 0.68 -0.03
CA PRO A 95 -0.55 1.73 0.65
C PRO A 95 0.40 2.67 1.39
N GLY A 96 0.10 3.96 1.41
CA GLY A 96 0.94 4.97 2.07
C GLY A 96 0.92 4.94 3.60
N ASP A 97 0.17 4.02 4.22
CA ASP A 97 -0.09 3.97 5.67
C ASP A 97 0.61 2.82 6.41
N LEU A 98 1.76 2.37 5.89
CA LEU A 98 2.61 1.33 6.48
C LEU A 98 3.84 1.93 7.20
N PRO A 99 3.72 2.35 8.47
CA PRO A 99 4.78 3.02 9.24
C PRO A 99 5.99 2.14 9.57
N LEU A 100 5.89 0.83 9.37
CA LEU A 100 6.96 -0.13 9.64
C LEU A 100 7.61 -0.68 8.36
N PHE A 101 7.18 -0.24 7.18
CA PHE A 101 7.65 -0.78 5.90
C PHE A 101 9.12 -0.40 5.63
N ASP A 102 9.93 -1.32 5.10
CA ASP A 102 11.36 -1.08 4.85
C ASP A 102 11.82 -1.64 3.49
N GLU A 103 13.00 -1.24 3.07
CA GLU A 103 13.63 -1.62 1.81
C GLU A 103 13.87 -3.14 1.67
N ASP A 104 14.13 -3.82 2.78
CA ASP A 104 14.32 -5.27 2.82
C ASP A 104 13.02 -6.01 2.51
N MET A 105 11.90 -5.53 3.04
CA MET A 105 10.58 -6.05 2.76
C MET A 105 10.19 -5.82 1.30
N VAL A 106 10.47 -4.64 0.75
CA VAL A 106 10.30 -4.37 -0.69
C VAL A 106 11.07 -5.39 -1.52
N SER A 107 12.35 -5.56 -1.22
CA SER A 107 13.24 -6.48 -1.92
C SER A 107 12.77 -7.94 -1.82
N THR A 108 12.24 -8.34 -0.67
CA THR A 108 11.66 -9.67 -0.44
C THR A 108 10.48 -9.92 -1.36
N ILE A 109 9.51 -9.00 -1.35
CA ILE A 109 8.29 -9.10 -2.17
C ILE A 109 8.60 -9.10 -3.66
N VAL A 110 9.52 -8.24 -4.11
CA VAL A 110 9.92 -8.18 -5.53
C VAL A 110 10.63 -9.47 -5.97
N LYS A 111 11.45 -10.08 -5.11
CA LYS A 111 12.16 -11.35 -5.43
C LYS A 111 11.24 -12.57 -5.45
N GLU A 112 10.19 -12.57 -4.63
CA GLU A 112 9.19 -13.65 -4.57
C GLU A 112 8.15 -13.58 -5.69
N LYS A 113 8.25 -12.57 -6.56
CA LYS A 113 7.37 -12.39 -7.70
C LYS A 113 7.31 -13.65 -8.57
N HIS A 114 6.08 -14.12 -8.80
CA HIS A 114 5.79 -15.14 -9.79
C HIS A 114 5.74 -14.50 -11.19
N SER A 115 6.63 -14.90 -12.09
CA SER A 115 6.73 -14.34 -13.46
C SER A 115 5.44 -14.47 -14.27
N ASP A 116 4.64 -15.48 -13.96
CA ASP A 116 3.46 -15.85 -14.75
C ASP A 116 2.16 -15.27 -14.16
N SER A 117 2.23 -14.55 -13.03
CA SER A 117 1.05 -13.98 -12.39
C SER A 117 0.71 -12.60 -12.96
N LEU A 118 -0.53 -12.44 -13.42
CA LEU A 118 -1.08 -11.14 -13.80
C LEU A 118 -1.22 -10.22 -12.59
N TRP A 119 -1.71 -10.77 -11.48
CA TRP A 119 -1.95 -10.05 -10.23
C TRP A 119 -1.61 -10.94 -9.04
N THR A 120 -0.69 -10.50 -8.19
CA THR A 120 -0.38 -11.15 -6.91
C THR A 120 -0.67 -10.17 -5.78
N SER A 121 -1.47 -10.60 -4.80
CA SER A 121 -1.77 -9.81 -3.59
C SER A 121 -1.25 -10.48 -2.33
N TYR A 122 -0.69 -9.66 -1.45
CA TYR A 122 -0.11 -10.11 -0.19
C TYR A 122 -1.13 -10.01 0.94
N LEU A 123 -1.32 -11.15 1.60
CA LEU A 123 -2.23 -11.32 2.72
C LEU A 123 -1.45 -11.58 3.99
N VAL A 124 -2.05 -11.20 5.12
CA VAL A 124 -1.64 -11.64 6.46
C VAL A 124 -2.77 -12.44 7.07
N THR A 125 -2.45 -13.44 7.90
CA THR A 125 -3.48 -14.17 8.63
C THR A 125 -4.14 -13.27 9.68
N LYS A 126 -5.44 -13.44 9.91
CA LYS A 126 -6.15 -12.67 10.94
C LYS A 126 -5.60 -12.91 12.34
N ASP A 127 -5.21 -14.15 12.64
CA ASP A 127 -4.57 -14.50 13.91
C ASP A 127 -3.30 -13.69 14.14
N PHE A 128 -2.46 -13.53 13.10
CA PHE A 128 -1.26 -12.70 13.18
C PHE A 128 -1.59 -11.23 13.45
N LEU A 129 -2.59 -10.65 12.76
CA LEU A 129 -3.04 -9.27 13.05
C LEU A 129 -3.51 -9.10 14.50
N ILE A 130 -4.24 -10.08 15.04
CA ILE A 130 -4.69 -10.07 16.44
C ILE A 130 -3.49 -10.05 17.41
N THR A 131 -2.42 -10.77 17.11
CA THR A 131 -1.20 -10.74 17.94
C THR A 131 -0.53 -9.37 17.97
N LEU A 132 -0.75 -8.53 16.94
CA LEU A 132 -0.28 -7.15 16.86
C LEU A 132 -1.24 -6.14 17.49
N GLY A 133 -2.40 -6.58 18.01
CA GLY A 133 -3.44 -5.71 18.55
C GLY A 133 -4.29 -4.99 17.48
N LEU A 134 -4.11 -5.35 16.21
CA LEU A 134 -4.77 -4.71 15.07
C LEU A 134 -6.10 -5.37 14.74
N LYS A 135 -6.98 -4.61 14.08
CA LYS A 135 -8.28 -5.09 13.58
C LYS A 135 -8.44 -4.77 12.10
N SER A 136 -9.03 -5.70 11.35
CA SER A 136 -9.45 -5.47 9.97
C SER A 136 -10.91 -5.86 9.81
N GLU A 137 -11.66 -5.03 9.10
CA GLU A 137 -13.04 -5.30 8.69
C GLU A 137 -13.11 -6.05 7.35
N PHE A 138 -12.01 -6.05 6.59
CA PHE A 138 -11.92 -6.69 5.29
C PHE A 138 -11.13 -7.98 5.43
N THR A 139 -11.85 -9.10 5.47
CA THR A 139 -11.27 -10.44 5.52
C THR A 139 -11.66 -11.27 4.29
N THR A 140 -10.81 -12.22 3.93
CA THR A 140 -11.05 -13.24 2.91
C THR A 140 -10.62 -14.60 3.45
N THR A 141 -11.16 -15.68 2.87
CA THR A 141 -10.74 -17.03 3.23
C THR A 141 -9.79 -17.55 2.15
N PHE A 142 -8.54 -17.84 2.54
CA PHE A 142 -7.55 -18.42 1.65
C PHE A 142 -6.80 -19.56 2.37
N GLN A 143 -6.62 -20.70 1.69
CA GLN A 143 -6.02 -21.91 2.28
C GLN A 143 -6.65 -22.33 3.62
N ASN A 144 -7.98 -22.25 3.74
CA ASN A 144 -8.74 -22.53 4.97
C ASN A 144 -8.37 -21.64 6.18
N LYS A 145 -7.78 -20.45 5.93
CA LYS A 145 -7.47 -19.45 6.96
C LYS A 145 -8.20 -18.15 6.66
N GLU A 146 -8.68 -17.50 7.71
CA GLU A 146 -9.16 -16.13 7.61
C GLU A 146 -7.95 -15.19 7.48
N CYS A 147 -7.92 -14.41 6.41
CA CYS A 147 -6.80 -13.56 6.04
C CYS A 147 -7.28 -12.13 5.79
N CYS A 148 -6.38 -11.16 5.92
CA CYS A 148 -6.62 -9.75 5.67
C CYS A 148 -5.66 -9.26 4.60
N PHE A 149 -6.13 -8.32 3.77
CA PHE A 149 -5.31 -7.67 2.77
C PHE A 149 -4.34 -6.68 3.42
N THR A 150 -3.08 -6.72 2.99
CA THR A 150 -2.06 -5.71 3.36
C THR A 150 -2.18 -4.44 2.51
N GLY A 151 -2.88 -4.53 1.38
CA GLY A 151 -2.93 -3.51 0.34
C GLY A 151 -1.72 -3.54 -0.61
N ILE A 152 -0.75 -4.44 -0.39
CA ILE A 152 0.39 -4.63 -1.28
C ILE A 152 0.05 -5.63 -2.38
N SER A 153 0.32 -5.25 -3.62
CA SER A 153 0.12 -6.10 -4.79
C SER A 153 1.20 -5.90 -5.84
N LEU A 154 1.46 -6.93 -6.63
CA LEU A 154 2.28 -6.90 -7.83
C LEU A 154 1.39 -7.15 -9.04
N VAL A 155 1.42 -6.25 -10.01
CA VAL A 155 0.52 -6.28 -11.16
C VAL A 155 1.31 -6.15 -12.46
N ASN A 156 1.03 -7.01 -13.42
CA ASN A 156 1.54 -6.87 -14.78
C ASN A 156 0.53 -6.08 -15.64
N ALA A 157 0.60 -4.74 -15.60
CA ALA A 157 -0.37 -3.91 -16.31
C ALA A 157 -0.32 -4.08 -17.84
N LYS A 158 0.77 -4.65 -18.38
CA LYS A 158 0.92 -4.93 -19.82
C LYS A 158 -0.08 -5.93 -20.37
N GLU A 159 -0.54 -6.82 -19.51
CA GLU A 159 -1.44 -7.92 -19.86
C GLU A 159 -2.90 -7.61 -19.49
N ILE A 160 -3.15 -6.44 -18.89
CA ILE A 160 -4.50 -5.94 -18.60
C ILE A 160 -5.08 -5.35 -19.88
N ASN A 161 -5.84 -6.17 -20.60
CA ASN A 161 -6.50 -5.78 -21.85
C ASN A 161 -7.90 -5.15 -21.64
N ASN A 162 -8.51 -5.39 -20.48
CA ASN A 162 -9.80 -4.83 -20.07
C ASN A 162 -9.91 -4.78 -18.54
N LEU A 163 -10.94 -4.10 -18.02
CA LEU A 163 -11.19 -3.94 -16.56
C LEU A 163 -12.04 -5.09 -15.98
N ASP A 164 -12.11 -6.22 -16.68
CA ASP A 164 -12.80 -7.39 -16.15
C ASP A 164 -12.00 -7.97 -14.98
N SER A 165 -12.65 -8.82 -14.18
CA SER A 165 -11.98 -9.50 -13.08
C SER A 165 -10.76 -10.29 -13.57
N VAL A 166 -9.58 -9.95 -13.08
CA VAL A 166 -8.34 -10.69 -13.33
C VAL A 166 -8.20 -11.85 -12.36
N GLU A 167 -7.51 -12.91 -12.77
CA GLU A 167 -7.13 -13.98 -11.85
C GLU A 167 -6.11 -13.42 -10.85
N GLU A 168 -6.51 -13.39 -9.59
CA GLU A 168 -5.70 -12.89 -8.48
C GLU A 168 -5.09 -14.06 -7.71
N ILE A 169 -3.77 -14.07 -7.62
CA ILE A 169 -3.02 -15.03 -6.80
C ILE A 169 -2.78 -14.41 -5.42
N PHE A 170 -3.09 -15.16 -4.37
CA PHE A 170 -2.83 -14.74 -3.00
C PHE A 170 -1.56 -15.37 -2.44
N HIS A 171 -0.75 -14.55 -1.78
CA HIS A 171 0.42 -15.01 -1.02
C HIS A 171 0.28 -14.59 0.45
N ILE A 172 0.38 -15.55 1.37
CA ILE A 172 0.33 -15.26 2.82
C ILE A 172 1.76 -14.97 3.31
N LEU A 173 1.99 -13.75 3.80
CA LEU A 173 3.24 -13.33 4.41
C LEU A 173 2.97 -12.64 5.75
N ASN A 174 3.14 -13.37 6.85
CA ASN A 174 2.97 -12.83 8.20
C ASN A 174 4.22 -12.06 8.64
N ASP A 175 4.28 -10.77 8.30
CA ASP A 175 5.33 -9.86 8.75
C ASP A 175 4.70 -8.53 9.21
N LYS A 176 5.15 -8.01 10.36
CA LYS A 176 4.61 -6.77 10.94
C LYS A 176 4.77 -5.56 10.01
N ARG A 177 5.80 -5.55 9.16
CA ARG A 177 6.13 -4.46 8.24
C ARG A 177 5.09 -4.25 7.14
N ILE A 178 4.30 -5.29 6.83
CA ILE A 178 3.21 -5.23 5.85
C ILE A 178 1.83 -5.44 6.48
N ALA A 179 1.76 -5.98 7.70
CA ALA A 179 0.50 -6.16 8.43
C ALA A 179 0.00 -4.86 9.10
N PHE A 180 0.91 -3.95 9.44
CA PHE A 180 0.60 -2.78 10.26
C PHE A 180 0.12 -1.60 9.41
N ASN A 181 -1.13 -1.63 8.94
CA ASN A 181 -1.77 -0.46 8.31
C ASN A 181 -2.38 0.46 9.37
N MET A 182 -2.03 1.74 9.35
CA MET A 182 -2.65 2.74 10.24
C MET A 182 -4.04 3.14 9.74
N ASN A 183 -5.07 2.55 10.36
CA ASN A 183 -6.46 2.76 10.02
C ASN A 183 -7.22 3.60 11.05
N THR A 184 -6.86 3.44 12.32
CA THR A 184 -7.48 4.09 13.49
C THR A 184 -6.43 4.76 14.38
N ILE A 185 -6.86 5.67 15.25
CA ILE A 185 -5.96 6.35 16.19
C ILE A 185 -5.38 5.35 17.21
N GLU A 186 -6.13 4.29 17.52
CA GLU A 186 -5.66 3.17 18.31
C GLU A 186 -4.47 2.46 17.64
N ASP A 187 -4.53 2.20 16.33
CA ASP A 187 -3.41 1.60 15.59
C ASP A 187 -2.16 2.49 15.67
N TYR A 188 -2.32 3.80 15.52
CA TYR A 188 -1.21 4.74 15.63
C TYR A 188 -0.56 4.71 17.03
N ARG A 189 -1.36 4.60 18.11
CA ARG A 189 -0.84 4.50 19.48
C ARG A 189 -0.07 3.21 19.75
N LEU A 190 -0.34 2.13 19.01
CA LEU A 190 0.40 0.87 19.15
C LEU A 190 1.85 1.00 18.68
N LEU A 191 2.18 1.97 17.82
CA LEU A 191 3.55 2.21 17.35
C LEU A 191 4.50 2.62 18.47
N ASP A 192 4.01 3.32 19.50
CA ASP A 192 4.82 3.72 20.65
C ASP A 192 5.12 2.55 21.61
N THR A 193 4.43 1.42 21.43
CA THR A 193 4.60 0.20 22.23
C THR A 193 5.39 -0.90 21.51
N SER A 194 5.84 -0.62 20.28
CA SER A 194 6.43 -1.58 19.33
C SER A 194 7.96 -1.63 19.34
#